data_AF-A0A3D2S0K4-F1
#
_entry.id   AF-A0A3D2S0K4-F1
#
_cell.length_a   1.000
_cell.length_b   1.000
_cell.length_c   1.000
_cell.angle_alpha   90.00
_cell.angle_beta   90.00
_cell.angle_gamma   90.00
#
_symmetry.space_group_name_H-M   'P 1'
#
loop_
_entity.id
_entity.type
_entity.pdbx_description
1 polymer ?
#
loop_
_entity_poly.entity_id
_entity_poly.type
_entity_poly.pdbx_seq_one_letter_code
_entity_poly.pdbx_strand_id
1 'polypeptide(L)'
;MQNFVPVADNCSYTQNLQNMEGEFFCLIAEQGHYGGRTQPTTTRQGLYTCTLAGELLASINTRDGDEVAEMMRQALEKWHQKRGRAAEVAPGGYDYDPHSDCWEYPEDGLVLNLYARDLHRGSGEVDSRWNLDRVWFTRDEVNSLIPGNMVIGKNYPIPKHLARRIAKLHLVDIVRGESPRWKNEDLKQVEIALIAEEIMADRMVLRLEGTVRNEAPPILYVNPFSNQKVDMPRGLELQFLGNLTYNQTAGTFENFDVIAVGSRWGATAFNARFDDLGPAPIGFAFELASDSMIDRTPPQAILSSYFEVV
;
A
#
# COMPACT_ATOMS: atom_id res chain seq x y z
N MET A 1 5.56 20.13 -13.83
CA MET A 1 4.69 19.95 -12.66
C MET A 1 3.99 21.22 -12.18
N GLN A 2 4.58 22.42 -12.27
CA GLN A 2 3.96 23.66 -11.73
C GLN A 2 2.55 24.01 -12.27
N ASN A 3 2.14 23.46 -13.41
CA ASN A 3 0.83 23.70 -14.03
C ASN A 3 -0.22 22.63 -13.69
N PHE A 4 0.10 21.67 -12.84
CA PHE A 4 -0.78 20.56 -12.46
C PHE A 4 -0.94 20.52 -10.95
N VAL A 5 -2.13 20.10 -10.51
CA VAL A 5 -2.38 19.68 -9.13
C VAL A 5 -2.28 18.15 -9.12
N PRO A 6 -1.19 17.56 -8.56
CA PRO A 6 -1.06 16.11 -8.50
C PRO A 6 -2.03 15.55 -7.47
N VAL A 7 -2.68 14.45 -7.84
CA VAL A 7 -3.52 13.64 -6.95
C VAL A 7 -3.10 12.18 -7.12
N ALA A 8 -2.96 11.47 -6.01
CA ALA A 8 -2.72 10.04 -5.97
C ALA A 8 -3.86 9.39 -5.21
N ASP A 9 -4.39 8.30 -5.74
CA ASP A 9 -5.58 7.66 -5.20
C ASP A 9 -5.53 6.14 -5.39
N ASN A 10 -6.17 5.40 -4.48
CA ASN A 10 -6.34 3.96 -4.56
C ASN A 10 -7.53 3.64 -5.47
N CYS A 11 -7.27 3.49 -6.77
CA CYS A 11 -8.34 3.23 -7.74
C CYS A 11 -9.17 1.97 -7.44
N SER A 12 -8.61 0.96 -6.76
CA SER A 12 -9.35 -0.25 -6.38
C SER A 12 -10.45 0.05 -5.35
N TYR A 13 -10.27 1.08 -4.52
CA TYR A 13 -11.28 1.59 -3.60
C TYR A 13 -12.22 2.57 -4.31
N THR A 14 -11.68 3.65 -4.87
CA THR A 14 -12.47 4.80 -5.36
C THR A 14 -13.41 4.45 -6.51
N GLN A 15 -13.01 3.56 -7.42
CA GLN A 15 -13.88 3.14 -8.54
C GLN A 15 -15.14 2.38 -8.10
N ASN A 16 -15.18 1.90 -6.85
CA ASN A 16 -16.30 1.15 -6.30
C ASN A 16 -17.16 2.00 -5.35
N LEU A 17 -16.79 3.25 -5.08
CA LEU A 17 -17.60 4.15 -4.27
C LEU A 17 -18.86 4.57 -5.03
N GLN A 18 -19.98 4.57 -4.31
CA GLN A 18 -21.29 5.01 -4.81
C GLN A 18 -21.62 6.44 -4.33
N ASN A 19 -20.61 7.31 -4.34
CA ASN A 19 -20.70 8.71 -3.94
C ASN A 19 -20.09 9.62 -5.02
N MET A 20 -20.14 10.94 -4.80
CA MET A 20 -19.64 11.92 -5.78
C MET A 20 -18.17 11.72 -6.17
N GLU A 21 -17.32 11.25 -5.24
CA GLU A 21 -15.90 10.98 -5.50
C GLU A 21 -15.73 9.81 -6.48
N GLY A 22 -16.37 8.67 -6.21
CA GLY A 22 -16.34 7.51 -7.10
C GLY A 22 -16.96 7.80 -8.46
N GLU A 23 -18.06 8.54 -8.49
CA GLU A 23 -18.72 8.99 -9.72
C GLU A 23 -17.81 9.91 -10.54
N PHE A 24 -17.13 10.87 -9.91
CA PHE A 24 -16.20 11.78 -10.56
C PHE A 24 -14.99 11.06 -11.14
N PHE A 25 -14.38 10.15 -10.37
CA PHE A 25 -13.27 9.33 -10.87
C PHE A 25 -13.70 8.48 -12.06
N CYS A 26 -14.85 7.80 -11.97
CA CYS A 26 -15.36 6.99 -13.07
C CYS A 26 -15.68 7.84 -14.31
N LEU A 27 -16.28 9.02 -14.14
CA LEU A 27 -16.53 9.97 -15.24
C LEU A 27 -15.25 10.24 -16.04
N ILE A 28 -14.12 10.49 -15.37
CA ILE A 28 -12.83 10.75 -16.03
C ILE A 28 -12.30 9.48 -16.72
N ALA A 29 -12.31 8.35 -16.00
CA ALA A 29 -11.73 7.10 -16.49
C ALA A 29 -12.45 6.57 -17.74
N GLU A 30 -13.77 6.70 -17.82
CA GLU A 30 -14.58 6.27 -18.96
C GLU A 30 -14.36 7.13 -20.23
N GLN A 31 -13.75 8.31 -20.11
CA GLN A 31 -13.32 9.12 -21.25
C GLN A 31 -11.91 8.73 -21.74
N GLY A 32 -11.15 7.99 -20.94
CA GLY A 32 -9.72 7.75 -21.14
C GLY A 32 -9.39 6.51 -21.95
N HIS A 33 -8.21 5.96 -21.70
CA HIS A 33 -7.72 4.71 -22.29
C HIS A 33 -8.55 3.46 -21.91
N TYR A 34 -9.56 3.62 -21.05
CA TYR A 34 -10.59 2.63 -20.77
C TYR A 34 -11.93 2.90 -21.47
N GLY A 35 -12.13 4.10 -22.03
CA GLY A 35 -13.33 4.45 -22.76
C GLY A 35 -13.56 3.60 -24.00
N GLY A 36 -14.83 3.36 -24.33
CA GLY A 36 -15.24 2.64 -25.54
C GLY A 36 -14.97 1.12 -25.52
N ARG A 37 -14.57 0.56 -24.38
CA ARG A 37 -14.40 -0.90 -24.24
C ARG A 37 -15.76 -1.60 -24.27
N THR A 38 -15.87 -2.62 -25.11
CA THR A 38 -17.07 -3.46 -25.28
C THR A 38 -17.16 -4.60 -24.27
N GLN A 39 -16.09 -4.82 -23.51
CA GLN A 39 -16.00 -5.81 -22.45
C GLN A 39 -15.85 -5.08 -21.10
N PRO A 40 -16.60 -5.46 -20.05
CA PRO A 40 -16.43 -4.89 -18.73
C PRO A 40 -14.98 -5.04 -18.26
N THR A 41 -14.38 -3.95 -17.81
CA THR A 41 -13.07 -3.99 -17.14
C THR A 41 -13.26 -3.72 -15.65
N THR A 42 -12.62 -4.54 -14.82
CA THR A 42 -12.66 -4.41 -13.36
C THR A 42 -11.58 -3.46 -12.83
N THR A 43 -10.86 -2.77 -13.71
CA THR A 43 -9.76 -1.87 -13.36
C THR A 43 -9.80 -0.60 -14.17
N ARG A 44 -9.56 0.52 -13.50
CA ARG A 44 -9.36 1.85 -14.10
C ARG A 44 -7.95 2.39 -13.79
N GLN A 45 -6.98 1.51 -13.54
CA GLN A 45 -5.59 1.87 -13.23
C GLN A 45 -4.96 2.68 -14.35
N GLY A 46 -4.36 3.81 -14.01
CA GLY A 46 -3.63 4.63 -14.97
C GLY A 46 -3.41 6.04 -14.48
N LEU A 47 -2.88 6.86 -15.38
CA LEU A 47 -2.63 8.27 -15.17
C LEU A 47 -3.61 9.06 -16.03
N TYR A 48 -4.27 10.03 -15.40
CA TYR A 48 -5.27 10.87 -16.02
C TYR A 48 -4.95 12.34 -15.76
N THR A 49 -5.18 13.17 -16.77
CA THR A 49 -5.18 14.62 -16.62
C THR A 49 -6.57 15.09 -17.03
N CYS A 50 -7.21 15.87 -16.18
CA CYS A 50 -8.57 16.34 -16.38
C CYS A 50 -8.74 17.78 -15.86
N THR A 51 -9.84 18.40 -16.27
CA THR A 51 -10.29 19.69 -15.76
C THR A 51 -11.03 19.52 -14.43
N LEU A 52 -11.36 20.64 -13.76
CA LEU A 52 -12.15 20.61 -12.52
C LEU A 52 -13.56 20.03 -12.73
N ALA A 53 -14.08 20.11 -13.95
CA ALA A 53 -15.39 19.56 -14.32
C ALA A 53 -15.32 18.06 -14.72
N GLY A 54 -14.15 17.42 -14.61
CA GLY A 54 -13.96 16.01 -14.98
C GLY A 54 -13.86 15.77 -16.49
N GLU A 55 -13.65 16.82 -17.29
CA GLU A 55 -13.33 16.66 -18.72
C GLU A 55 -11.91 16.15 -18.87
N LEU A 56 -11.73 15.03 -19.55
CA LEU A 56 -10.42 14.45 -19.76
C LEU A 56 -9.60 15.26 -20.78
N LEU A 57 -8.35 15.58 -20.42
CA LEU A 57 -7.37 16.18 -21.31
C LEU A 57 -6.50 15.09 -21.97
N ALA A 58 -5.90 14.21 -21.18
CA ALA A 58 -5.13 13.07 -21.67
C ALA A 58 -5.06 11.96 -20.62
N SER A 59 -4.81 10.73 -21.06
CA SER A 59 -4.61 9.61 -20.15
C SER A 59 -3.70 8.56 -20.76
N ILE A 60 -3.02 7.80 -19.90
CA ILE A 60 -2.14 6.69 -20.28
C ILE A 60 -2.03 5.70 -19.12
N ASN A 61 -1.78 4.42 -19.40
CA ASN A 61 -1.43 3.43 -18.39
C ASN A 61 -0.06 2.83 -18.72
N THR A 62 0.99 3.50 -18.23
CA THR A 62 2.39 3.14 -18.46
C THR A 62 3.21 3.48 -17.22
N ARG A 63 4.39 2.86 -17.09
CA ARG A 63 5.40 3.20 -16.08
C ARG A 63 6.58 3.97 -16.68
N ASP A 64 6.56 4.21 -17.99
CA ASP A 64 7.60 4.93 -18.70
C ASP A 64 7.47 6.44 -18.43
N GLY A 65 8.48 7.02 -17.80
CA GLY A 65 8.47 8.43 -17.41
C GLY A 65 8.45 9.40 -18.60
N ASP A 66 9.05 9.02 -19.74
CA ASP A 66 9.09 9.86 -20.93
C ASP A 66 7.73 9.90 -21.62
N GLU A 67 7.05 8.75 -21.70
CA GLU A 67 5.66 8.67 -22.19
C GLU A 67 4.70 9.46 -21.29
N VAL A 68 4.87 9.38 -19.97
CA VAL A 68 4.07 10.18 -19.02
C VAL A 68 4.32 11.67 -19.22
N ALA A 69 5.58 12.09 -19.34
CA ALA A 69 5.92 13.49 -19.58
C ALA A 69 5.32 14.00 -20.90
N GLU A 70 5.32 13.18 -21.95
CA GLU A 70 4.71 13.51 -23.23
C GLU A 70 3.18 13.64 -23.13
N MET A 71 2.51 12.70 -22.45
CA MET A 71 1.07 12.78 -22.16
C MET A 71 0.73 14.09 -21.43
N MET A 72 1.54 14.49 -20.44
CA MET A 72 1.36 15.74 -19.72
C MET A 72 1.54 16.98 -20.61
N ARG A 73 2.48 16.96 -21.58
CA ARG A 73 2.64 18.06 -22.55
C ARG A 73 1.41 18.20 -23.43
N GLN A 74 0.87 17.09 -23.94
CA GLN A 74 -0.34 17.07 -24.75
C GLN A 74 -1.57 17.58 -23.96
N ALA A 75 -1.67 17.21 -22.69
CA ALA A 75 -2.71 17.73 -21.79
C ALA A 75 -2.64 19.25 -21.64
N LEU A 76 -1.44 19.81 -21.46
CA LEU A 76 -1.25 21.27 -21.37
C LEU A 76 -1.60 21.98 -22.66
N GLU A 77 -1.24 21.42 -23.81
CA GLU A 77 -1.61 22.00 -25.09
C GLU A 77 -3.14 22.07 -25.26
N LYS A 78 -3.85 20.97 -24.96
CA LYS A 78 -5.33 20.95 -24.96
C LYS A 78 -5.92 21.94 -23.98
N TRP A 79 -5.37 22.04 -22.76
CA TRP A 79 -5.77 23.04 -21.78
C TRP A 79 -5.59 24.47 -22.30
N HIS A 80 -4.49 24.74 -23.01
CA HIS A 80 -4.23 26.07 -23.56
C HIS A 80 -5.18 26.46 -24.70
N GLN A 81 -5.66 25.48 -25.47
CA GLN A 81 -6.63 25.68 -26.55
C GLN A 81 -8.09 25.74 -26.05
N LYS A 82 -8.37 25.28 -24.82
CA LYS A 82 -9.71 25.26 -24.24
C LYS A 82 -10.28 26.68 -24.07
N ARG A 83 -11.43 26.93 -24.69
CA ARG A 83 -12.21 28.15 -24.51
C ARG A 83 -12.90 28.15 -23.15
N GLY A 84 -12.99 29.31 -22.51
CA GLY A 84 -13.70 29.45 -21.24
C GLY A 84 -12.95 28.94 -20.01
N ARG A 85 -11.67 28.56 -20.13
CA ARG A 85 -10.85 28.07 -19.00
C ARG A 85 -10.82 29.02 -17.78
N ALA A 86 -10.95 30.33 -18.00
CA ALA A 86 -10.96 31.33 -16.93
C ALA A 86 -12.24 31.32 -16.08
N ALA A 87 -13.29 30.62 -16.54
CA ALA A 87 -14.54 30.44 -15.79
C ALA A 87 -14.50 29.21 -14.86
N GLU A 88 -13.50 28.33 -15.01
CA GLU A 88 -13.29 27.24 -14.05
C GLU A 88 -12.70 27.81 -12.78
N VAL A 89 -13.53 27.90 -11.75
CA VAL A 89 -13.14 28.32 -10.40
C VAL A 89 -13.12 27.07 -9.54
N ALA A 90 -11.95 26.76 -8.97
CA ALA A 90 -11.86 25.70 -7.97
C ALA A 90 -12.81 26.03 -6.81
N PRO A 91 -13.59 25.05 -6.31
CA PRO A 91 -14.38 25.25 -5.11
C PRO A 91 -13.50 25.82 -3.99
N GLY A 92 -14.03 26.80 -3.24
CA GLY A 92 -13.31 27.44 -2.13
C GLY A 92 -13.06 26.52 -0.93
N GLY A 93 -13.65 25.32 -0.95
CA GLY A 93 -13.49 24.26 0.02
C GLY A 93 -14.18 22.99 -0.49
N TYR A 94 -13.77 21.86 0.08
CA TYR A 94 -14.47 20.59 -0.06
C TYR A 94 -15.37 20.42 1.17
N ASP A 95 -16.68 20.29 0.97
CA ASP A 95 -17.61 19.98 2.06
C ASP A 95 -17.49 18.48 2.32
N TYR A 96 -16.54 18.13 3.19
CA TYR A 96 -16.27 16.76 3.57
C TYR A 96 -17.47 16.22 4.34
N ASP A 97 -18.10 15.17 3.83
CA ASP A 97 -19.12 14.42 4.55
C ASP A 97 -18.43 13.51 5.58
N PRO A 98 -18.51 13.81 6.89
CA PRO A 98 -17.90 12.99 7.94
C PRO A 98 -18.61 11.64 8.11
N HIS A 99 -19.76 11.45 7.45
CA HIS A 99 -20.51 10.19 7.43
C HIS A 99 -20.19 9.33 6.19
N SER A 100 -19.34 9.81 5.28
CA SER A 100 -18.68 8.87 4.38
C SER A 100 -17.83 7.95 5.25
N ASP A 101 -17.99 6.63 5.12
CA ASP A 101 -17.22 5.58 5.83
C ASP A 101 -15.73 5.61 5.42
N CYS A 102 -15.12 6.78 5.48
CA CYS A 102 -13.76 7.05 5.09
C CYS A 102 -12.85 6.91 6.30
N TRP A 103 -11.67 6.41 6.00
CA TRP A 103 -10.53 6.37 6.88
C TRP A 103 -9.96 7.79 7.00
N GLU A 104 -9.48 8.16 8.18
CA GLU A 104 -8.74 9.41 8.37
C GLU A 104 -7.24 9.11 8.43
N TYR A 105 -6.44 9.99 7.82
CA TYR A 105 -4.99 9.94 7.94
C TYR A 105 -4.61 10.07 9.43
N PRO A 106 -3.78 9.17 9.99
CA PRO A 106 -3.44 9.20 11.40
C PRO A 106 -2.38 10.28 11.69
N GLU A 107 -2.77 11.55 11.69
CA GLU A 107 -1.87 12.72 11.92
C GLU A 107 -0.96 12.56 13.14
N ASP A 108 -1.50 11.94 14.18
CA ASP A 108 -0.90 11.79 15.49
C ASP A 108 -0.38 10.36 15.77
N GLY A 109 -0.40 9.51 14.73
CA GLY A 109 -0.07 8.09 14.82
C GLY A 109 1.33 7.75 14.31
N LEU A 110 1.48 6.52 13.82
CA LEU A 110 2.70 6.04 13.16
C LEU A 110 2.38 5.67 11.72
N VAL A 111 3.14 6.25 10.80
CA VAL A 111 3.08 5.92 9.37
C VAL A 111 4.42 5.34 8.95
N LEU A 112 4.38 4.16 8.34
CA LEU A 112 5.56 3.49 7.81
C LEU A 112 5.49 3.38 6.29
N ASN A 113 6.63 3.61 5.63
CA ASN A 113 6.87 3.09 4.29
C ASN A 113 7.06 1.57 4.39
N LEU A 114 6.44 0.82 3.49
CA LEU A 114 6.69 -0.61 3.30
C LEU A 114 7.22 -0.84 1.89
N TYR A 115 8.46 -1.29 1.79
CA TYR A 115 9.07 -1.70 0.54
C TYR A 115 8.97 -3.20 0.38
N ALA A 116 8.62 -3.70 -0.80
CA ALA A 116 8.61 -5.12 -1.14
C ALA A 116 9.55 -5.40 -2.33
N ARG A 117 10.41 -6.41 -2.21
CA ARG A 117 11.35 -6.78 -3.28
C ARG A 117 11.69 -8.27 -3.27
N ASP A 118 11.97 -8.82 -4.46
CA ASP A 118 12.64 -10.12 -4.56
C ASP A 118 14.10 -10.00 -4.12
N LEU A 119 14.58 -10.99 -3.38
CA LEU A 119 15.97 -11.04 -2.93
C LEU A 119 16.81 -11.92 -3.86
N HIS A 120 18.14 -11.86 -3.68
CA HIS A 120 19.07 -12.61 -4.50
C HIS A 120 18.85 -14.12 -4.39
N ARG A 121 18.75 -14.76 -5.55
CA ARG A 121 18.80 -16.22 -5.67
C ARG A 121 20.25 -16.69 -5.68
N GLY A 122 20.48 -17.94 -5.31
CA GLY A 122 21.79 -18.59 -5.47
C GLY A 122 22.30 -18.58 -6.93
N SER A 123 21.40 -18.41 -7.92
CA SER A 123 21.73 -18.26 -9.34
C SER A 123 22.20 -16.86 -9.75
N GLY A 124 22.11 -15.86 -8.87
CA GLY A 124 22.53 -14.47 -9.15
C GLY A 124 21.53 -13.61 -9.92
N GLU A 125 20.46 -14.19 -10.49
CA GLU A 125 19.39 -13.43 -11.14
C GLU A 125 18.44 -12.82 -10.10
N VAL A 126 18.16 -11.52 -10.26
CA VAL A 126 17.35 -10.71 -9.35
C VAL A 126 16.37 -9.92 -10.16
N ASP A 127 15.10 -9.99 -9.79
CA ASP A 127 14.11 -9.07 -10.32
C ASP A 127 14.42 -7.65 -9.80
N SER A 128 14.66 -6.72 -10.72
CA SER A 128 14.94 -5.33 -10.36
C SER A 128 13.69 -4.57 -9.89
N ARG A 129 12.50 -5.13 -10.13
CA ARG A 129 11.24 -4.55 -9.67
C ARG A 129 11.16 -4.57 -8.15
N TRP A 130 10.53 -3.54 -7.63
CA TRP A 130 10.19 -3.36 -6.24
C TRP A 130 8.87 -2.59 -6.18
N ASN A 131 8.23 -2.59 -5.01
CA ASN A 131 6.99 -1.85 -4.81
C ASN A 131 6.97 -1.18 -3.42
N LEU A 132 6.10 -0.18 -3.27
CA LEU A 132 5.89 0.61 -2.07
C LEU A 132 4.43 0.53 -1.63
N ASP A 133 4.19 0.38 -0.34
CA ASP A 133 2.90 0.52 0.32
C ASP A 133 3.07 1.32 1.62
N ARG A 134 1.97 1.55 2.34
CA ARG A 134 1.98 2.16 3.67
C ARG A 134 1.46 1.20 4.73
N VAL A 135 1.92 1.42 5.96
CA VAL A 135 1.32 0.83 7.16
C VAL A 135 0.95 1.96 8.10
N TRP A 136 -0.31 2.01 8.50
CA TRP A 136 -0.84 3.04 9.37
C TRP A 136 -1.17 2.47 10.73
N PHE A 137 -0.88 3.26 11.76
CA PHE A 137 -1.27 3.01 13.14
C PHE A 137 -1.84 4.29 13.73
N THR A 138 -2.90 4.17 14.51
CA THR A 138 -3.40 5.30 15.31
C THR A 138 -2.48 5.56 16.51
N ARG A 139 -2.61 6.73 17.14
CA ARG A 139 -1.89 7.05 18.39
C ARG A 139 -2.12 5.98 19.47
N ASP A 140 -3.35 5.52 19.64
CA ASP A 140 -3.69 4.52 20.67
C ASP A 140 -3.05 3.17 20.37
N GLU A 141 -2.97 2.79 19.10
CA GLU A 141 -2.28 1.58 18.67
C GLU A 141 -0.77 1.68 18.95
N VAL A 142 -0.15 2.82 18.65
CA VAL A 142 1.27 3.08 18.97
C VAL A 142 1.51 2.97 20.47
N ASN A 143 0.67 3.60 21.30
CA ASN A 143 0.75 3.52 22.76
C ASN A 143 0.62 2.06 23.25
N SER A 144 -0.21 1.25 22.59
CA SER A 144 -0.39 -0.15 22.95
C SER A 144 0.79 -1.06 22.58
N LEU A 145 1.71 -0.61 21.71
CA LEU A 145 2.94 -1.34 21.38
C LEU A 145 3.96 -1.32 22.52
N ILE A 146 3.93 -0.31 23.39
CA ILE A 146 4.96 -0.08 24.42
C ILE A 146 4.36 -0.30 25.82
N PRO A 147 4.53 -1.48 26.43
CA PRO A 147 4.12 -1.71 27.81
C PRO A 147 4.87 -0.78 28.78
N GLY A 148 4.16 -0.12 29.69
CA GLY A 148 4.78 0.81 30.65
C GLY A 148 5.75 0.17 31.65
N ASN A 149 5.84 -1.15 31.71
CA ASN A 149 6.69 -1.91 32.65
C ASN A 149 7.66 -2.87 31.92
N MET A 150 8.15 -2.50 30.75
CA MET A 150 9.15 -3.30 30.03
C MET A 150 10.41 -3.53 30.86
N VAL A 151 10.96 -4.73 30.76
CA VAL A 151 12.20 -5.17 31.38
C VAL A 151 13.17 -5.55 30.28
N ILE A 152 14.40 -5.06 30.39
CA ILE A 152 15.48 -5.34 29.42
C ILE A 152 15.63 -6.84 29.20
N GLY A 153 15.76 -7.23 27.94
CA GLY A 153 15.95 -8.62 27.50
C GLY A 153 14.70 -9.50 27.54
N LYS A 154 13.57 -9.02 28.07
CA LYS A 154 12.30 -9.76 27.99
C LYS A 154 11.61 -9.52 26.65
N ASN A 155 10.96 -10.58 26.16
CA ASN A 155 10.16 -10.55 24.94
C ASN A 155 8.71 -10.14 25.29
N TYR A 156 8.21 -9.13 24.60
CA TYR A 156 6.86 -8.59 24.74
C TYR A 156 6.13 -8.71 23.41
N PRO A 157 5.20 -9.67 23.24
CA PRO A 157 4.38 -9.75 22.05
C PRO A 157 3.63 -8.45 21.82
N ILE A 158 3.62 -7.95 20.58
CA ILE A 158 2.78 -6.80 20.23
C ILE A 158 1.30 -7.22 20.29
N PRO A 159 0.36 -6.27 20.43
CA PRO A 159 -1.07 -6.58 20.44
C PRO A 159 -1.47 -7.45 19.25
N LYS A 160 -2.18 -8.55 19.55
CA LYS A 160 -2.50 -9.61 18.57
C LYS A 160 -3.19 -9.08 17.31
N HIS A 161 -4.09 -8.11 17.44
CA HIS A 161 -4.80 -7.54 16.31
C HIS A 161 -3.86 -6.75 15.38
N LEU A 162 -2.88 -6.02 15.91
CA LEU A 162 -1.85 -5.32 15.12
C LEU A 162 -0.94 -6.29 14.38
N ALA A 163 -0.45 -7.32 15.07
CA ALA A 163 0.36 -8.37 14.43
C ALA A 163 -0.39 -9.04 13.26
N ARG A 164 -1.68 -9.35 13.49
CA ARG A 164 -2.56 -9.92 12.46
C ARG A 164 -2.82 -8.94 11.32
N ARG A 165 -3.04 -7.65 11.59
CA ARG A 165 -3.23 -6.62 10.54
C ARG A 165 -1.98 -6.53 9.65
N ILE A 166 -0.79 -6.45 10.24
CA ILE A 166 0.49 -6.45 9.50
C ILE A 166 0.59 -7.70 8.62
N ALA A 167 0.43 -8.89 9.21
CA ALA A 167 0.53 -10.16 8.48
C ALA A 167 -0.52 -10.29 7.36
N LYS A 168 -1.76 -9.87 7.63
CA LYS A 168 -2.90 -10.08 6.73
C LYS A 168 -2.94 -9.09 5.57
N LEU A 169 -2.66 -7.83 5.87
CA LEU A 169 -2.86 -6.72 4.94
C LEU A 169 -1.57 -6.28 4.25
N HIS A 170 -0.43 -6.33 4.93
CA HIS A 170 0.80 -5.65 4.45
C HIS A 170 1.88 -6.60 3.98
N LEU A 171 1.98 -7.80 4.58
CA LEU A 171 2.89 -8.85 4.10
C LEU A 171 2.22 -9.60 2.95
N VAL A 172 2.27 -9.03 1.75
CA VAL A 172 1.65 -9.57 0.54
C VAL A 172 2.64 -9.45 -0.63
N ASP A 173 2.76 -10.47 -1.49
CA ASP A 173 3.62 -10.39 -2.67
C ASP A 173 3.05 -9.39 -3.69
N ILE A 174 3.51 -8.15 -3.57
CA ILE A 174 3.18 -7.02 -4.45
C ILE A 174 4.35 -6.60 -5.36
N VAL A 175 5.45 -7.37 -5.38
CA VAL A 175 6.72 -6.97 -6.02
C VAL A 175 6.55 -6.68 -7.51
N ARG A 176 5.81 -7.55 -8.22
CA ARG A 176 5.64 -7.47 -9.68
C ARG A 176 4.28 -6.93 -10.10
N GLY A 177 3.27 -7.12 -9.26
CA GLY A 177 1.86 -6.80 -9.54
C GLY A 177 1.00 -7.00 -8.30
N GLU A 178 -0.30 -7.18 -8.45
CA GLU A 178 -1.24 -7.23 -7.33
C GLU A 178 -1.56 -8.66 -6.88
N SER A 179 -1.59 -8.87 -5.57
CA SER A 179 -2.08 -10.10 -4.94
C SER A 179 -3.23 -9.80 -3.97
N PRO A 180 -4.25 -10.67 -3.88
CA PRO A 180 -5.30 -10.50 -2.90
C PRO A 180 -4.75 -10.64 -1.49
N ARG A 181 -5.36 -9.87 -0.57
CA ARG A 181 -5.04 -9.93 0.86
C ARG A 181 -5.34 -11.32 1.43
N TRP A 182 -4.73 -11.61 2.57
CA TRP A 182 -4.95 -12.88 3.27
C TRP A 182 -6.31 -12.87 3.98
N LYS A 183 -6.93 -14.03 4.06
CA LYS A 183 -8.07 -14.27 4.94
C LYS A 183 -7.59 -14.63 6.35
N ASN A 184 -8.50 -14.60 7.32
CA ASN A 184 -8.15 -14.94 8.70
C ASN A 184 -7.66 -16.40 8.82
N GLU A 185 -8.23 -17.31 8.03
CA GLU A 185 -7.82 -18.72 7.94
C GLU A 185 -6.49 -18.94 7.21
N ASP A 186 -6.01 -17.97 6.43
CA ASP A 186 -4.73 -18.07 5.71
C ASP A 186 -3.53 -17.81 6.63
N LEU A 187 -3.74 -17.13 7.76
CA LEU A 187 -2.70 -16.81 8.75
C LEU A 187 -2.35 -18.08 9.55
N LYS A 188 -1.26 -18.75 9.19
CA LYS A 188 -0.83 -20.02 9.81
C LYS A 188 0.03 -19.80 11.05
N GLN A 189 0.86 -18.76 11.03
CA GLN A 189 1.68 -18.33 12.17
C GLN A 189 1.82 -16.81 12.13
N VAL A 190 1.63 -16.16 13.28
CA VAL A 190 1.82 -14.71 13.43
C VAL A 190 2.34 -14.45 14.85
N GLU A 191 3.65 -14.26 14.96
CA GLU A 191 4.33 -13.97 16.20
C GLU A 191 5.23 -12.77 15.95
N ILE A 192 4.96 -11.64 16.60
CA ILE A 192 5.79 -10.43 16.50
C ILE A 192 5.91 -9.88 17.92
N ALA A 193 7.13 -9.53 18.30
CA ALA A 193 7.44 -9.08 19.64
C ALA A 193 8.53 -8.00 19.65
N LEU A 194 8.48 -7.19 20.70
CA LEU A 194 9.49 -6.22 21.04
C LEU A 194 10.33 -6.72 22.21
N ILE A 195 11.62 -6.48 22.16
CA ILE A 195 12.57 -6.73 23.24
C ILE A 195 13.20 -5.39 23.58
N ALA A 196 13.11 -4.97 24.83
CA ALA A 196 13.83 -3.78 25.28
C ALA A 196 15.31 -4.13 25.41
N GLU A 197 16.17 -3.39 24.71
CA GLU A 197 17.62 -3.54 24.81
C GLU A 197 18.20 -2.50 25.77
N GLU A 198 17.67 -1.28 25.73
CA GLU A 198 18.02 -0.20 26.65
C GLU A 198 16.77 0.61 27.03
N ILE A 199 16.70 1.04 28.30
CA ILE A 199 15.63 1.87 28.83
C ILE A 199 16.27 3.07 29.53
N MET A 200 16.05 4.27 28.99
CA MET A 200 16.48 5.55 29.55
C MET A 200 15.27 6.33 30.06
N ALA A 201 15.47 7.55 30.57
CA ALA A 201 14.38 8.37 31.09
C ALA A 201 13.43 8.88 29.99
N ASP A 202 13.97 9.22 28.83
CA ASP A 202 13.26 9.85 27.71
C ASP A 202 13.22 8.95 26.45
N ARG A 203 14.03 7.89 26.41
CA ARG A 203 14.20 7.04 25.22
C ARG A 203 14.26 5.54 25.57
N MET A 204 13.79 4.70 24.65
CA MET A 204 13.98 3.24 24.70
C MET A 204 14.58 2.76 23.37
N VAL A 205 15.57 1.88 23.47
CA VAL A 205 16.09 1.12 22.30
C VAL A 205 15.44 -0.25 22.33
N LEU A 206 14.77 -0.59 21.23
CA LEU A 206 13.99 -1.82 21.14
C LEU A 206 14.45 -2.62 19.93
N ARG A 207 14.47 -3.95 20.08
CA ARG A 207 14.60 -4.88 18.97
C ARG A 207 13.26 -5.53 18.68
N LEU A 208 12.88 -5.56 17.40
CA LEU A 208 11.70 -6.27 16.93
C LEU A 208 12.12 -7.61 16.34
N GLU A 209 11.45 -8.68 16.77
CA GLU A 209 11.61 -10.03 16.23
C GLU A 209 10.26 -10.67 15.97
N GLY A 210 10.23 -11.65 15.09
CA GLY A 210 8.99 -12.36 14.81
C GLY A 210 9.07 -13.34 13.66
N THR A 211 8.01 -14.11 13.52
CA THR A 211 7.78 -15.02 12.40
C THR A 211 6.36 -14.86 11.90
N VAL A 212 6.20 -14.85 10.58
CA VAL A 212 4.88 -14.87 9.94
C VAL A 212 4.87 -15.94 8.85
N ARG A 213 3.85 -16.79 8.88
CA ARG A 213 3.55 -17.71 7.80
C ARG A 213 2.10 -17.56 7.37
N ASN A 214 1.91 -17.21 6.10
CA ASN A 214 0.60 -17.14 5.47
C ASN A 214 0.54 -18.14 4.31
N GLU A 215 -0.58 -18.84 4.19
CA GLU A 215 -0.78 -19.81 3.12
C GLU A 215 -2.26 -19.91 2.76
N ALA A 216 -2.57 -19.75 1.49
CA ALA A 216 -3.90 -19.84 0.94
C ALA A 216 -3.98 -20.97 -0.10
N PRO A 217 -5.15 -21.62 -0.25
CA PRO A 217 -5.37 -22.60 -1.30
C PRO A 217 -5.24 -21.98 -2.70
N PRO A 218 -5.15 -22.82 -3.76
CA PRO A 218 -5.13 -22.34 -5.14
C PRO A 218 -6.29 -21.39 -5.44
N ILE A 219 -6.00 -20.34 -6.21
CA ILE A 219 -7.03 -19.43 -6.74
C ILE A 219 -7.36 -19.89 -8.15
N LEU A 220 -8.55 -20.46 -8.35
CA LEU A 220 -9.02 -21.00 -9.63
C LEU A 220 -9.47 -19.91 -10.63
N TYR A 221 -9.14 -18.65 -10.35
CA TYR A 221 -9.42 -17.53 -11.24
C TYR A 221 -8.44 -17.54 -12.41
N VAL A 222 -8.96 -17.54 -13.63
CA VAL A 222 -8.16 -17.46 -14.86
C VAL A 222 -7.86 -15.99 -15.13
N ASN A 223 -6.57 -15.65 -15.32
CA ASN A 223 -6.19 -14.30 -15.69
C ASN A 223 -6.83 -13.95 -17.07
N PRO A 224 -7.63 -12.89 -17.17
CA PRO A 224 -8.35 -12.54 -18.40
C PRO A 224 -7.46 -12.03 -19.54
N PHE A 225 -6.21 -11.65 -19.25
CA PHE A 225 -5.25 -11.10 -20.20
C PHE A 225 -4.29 -12.17 -20.74
N SER A 226 -3.83 -13.10 -19.91
CA SER A 226 -2.89 -14.16 -20.30
C SER A 226 -3.55 -15.53 -20.51
N ASN A 227 -4.81 -15.68 -20.10
CA ASN A 227 -5.54 -16.96 -20.05
C ASN A 227 -4.81 -18.05 -19.25
N GLN A 228 -3.97 -17.63 -18.29
CA GLN A 228 -3.24 -18.52 -17.40
C GLN A 228 -3.96 -18.68 -16.05
N LYS A 229 -3.75 -19.82 -15.42
CA LYS A 229 -4.18 -20.12 -14.05
C LYS A 229 -3.06 -20.85 -13.32
N VAL A 230 -3.06 -20.74 -11.98
CA VAL A 230 -2.13 -21.46 -11.13
C VAL A 230 -2.92 -22.31 -10.15
N ASP A 231 -2.80 -23.63 -10.32
CA ASP A 231 -3.47 -24.63 -9.49
C ASP A 231 -2.50 -25.17 -8.42
N MET A 232 -1.99 -24.27 -7.59
CA MET A 232 -1.19 -24.60 -6.41
C MET A 232 -1.43 -23.58 -5.31
N PRO A 233 -1.19 -23.95 -4.03
CA PRO A 233 -1.22 -23.00 -2.94
C PRO A 233 -0.28 -21.82 -3.17
N ARG A 234 -0.64 -20.67 -2.62
CA ARG A 234 0.23 -19.50 -2.52
C ARG A 234 0.58 -19.24 -1.07
N GLY A 235 1.74 -18.66 -0.82
CA GLY A 235 2.12 -18.36 0.54
C GLY A 235 3.43 -17.61 0.67
N LEU A 236 3.70 -17.25 1.92
CA LEU A 236 4.95 -16.68 2.38
C LEU A 236 5.28 -17.19 3.78
N GLU A 237 6.57 -17.25 4.05
CA GLU A 237 7.14 -17.54 5.36
C GLU A 237 8.29 -16.55 5.57
N LEU A 238 8.18 -15.74 6.62
CA LEU A 238 9.04 -14.59 6.88
C LEU A 238 9.54 -14.60 8.32
N GLN A 239 10.77 -14.14 8.51
CA GLN A 239 11.35 -13.80 9.80
C GLN A 239 11.58 -12.30 9.87
N PHE A 240 11.18 -11.70 10.99
CA PHE A 240 11.38 -10.29 11.28
C PHE A 240 12.65 -10.07 12.09
N LEU A 241 13.36 -9.00 11.75
CA LEU A 241 14.39 -8.41 12.57
C LEU A 241 14.34 -6.90 12.39
N GLY A 242 14.42 -6.15 13.48
CA GLY A 242 14.52 -4.70 13.37
C GLY A 242 15.01 -4.00 14.62
N ASN A 243 15.48 -2.77 14.43
CA ASN A 243 15.98 -1.89 15.47
C ASN A 243 15.12 -0.64 15.50
N LEU A 244 14.59 -0.32 16.68
CA LEU A 244 13.68 0.79 16.87
C LEU A 244 14.22 1.70 17.97
N THR A 245 13.91 2.99 17.87
CA THR A 245 14.13 3.95 18.93
C THR A 245 12.83 4.67 19.24
N TYR A 246 12.35 4.54 20.46
CA TYR A 246 11.10 5.13 20.92
C TYR A 246 11.37 6.29 21.88
N ASN A 247 10.77 7.45 21.60
CA ASN A 247 10.79 8.62 22.47
C ASN A 247 9.61 8.53 23.45
N GLN A 248 9.93 8.29 24.72
CA GLN A 248 8.93 8.14 25.78
C GLN A 248 8.23 9.45 26.14
N THR A 249 8.87 10.60 25.89
CA THR A 249 8.29 11.91 26.19
C THR A 249 7.28 12.32 25.13
N ALA A 250 7.63 12.11 23.86
CA ALA A 250 6.79 12.44 22.71
C ALA A 250 5.72 11.36 22.43
N GLY A 251 5.95 10.13 22.85
CA GLY A 251 5.07 9.00 22.54
C GLY A 251 5.19 8.53 21.08
N THR A 252 6.37 8.70 20.47
CA THR A 252 6.60 8.44 19.04
C THR A 252 7.89 7.65 18.79
N PHE A 253 7.99 7.01 17.63
CA PHE A 253 9.24 6.39 17.17
C PHE A 253 10.12 7.44 16.47
N GLU A 254 11.38 7.53 16.88
CA GLU A 254 12.42 8.35 16.23
C GLU A 254 13.18 7.56 15.17
N ASN A 255 13.24 6.23 15.33
CA ASN A 255 13.76 5.31 14.34
C ASN A 255 12.87 4.07 14.28
N PHE A 256 12.60 3.61 13.07
CA PHE A 256 11.90 2.37 12.80
C PHE A 256 12.62 1.70 11.62
N ASP A 257 13.53 0.76 11.87
CA ASP A 257 14.27 0.04 10.82
C ASP A 257 14.00 -1.44 11.00
N VAL A 258 13.07 -1.99 10.21
CA VAL A 258 12.65 -3.38 10.32
C VAL A 258 12.67 -4.03 8.95
N ILE A 259 13.19 -5.26 8.90
CA ILE A 259 13.08 -6.13 7.74
C ILE A 259 12.29 -7.38 8.08
N ALA A 260 11.52 -7.87 7.11
CA ALA A 260 10.94 -9.21 7.13
C ALA A 260 11.39 -9.95 5.88
N VAL A 261 12.16 -11.03 6.06
CA VAL A 261 12.78 -11.77 4.95
C VAL A 261 12.43 -13.25 5.02
N GLY A 262 12.31 -13.88 3.87
CA GLY A 262 12.07 -15.32 3.81
C GLY A 262 11.68 -15.76 2.42
N SER A 263 10.74 -16.70 2.32
CA SER A 263 10.36 -17.32 1.04
C SER A 263 8.90 -17.05 0.70
N ARG A 264 8.62 -16.91 -0.60
CA ARG A 264 7.26 -16.92 -1.16
C ARG A 264 7.10 -18.03 -2.20
N TRP A 265 5.88 -18.47 -2.42
CA TRP A 265 5.53 -19.45 -3.44
C TRP A 265 4.12 -19.23 -4.00
N GLY A 266 3.85 -19.87 -5.13
CA GLY A 266 2.63 -19.75 -5.91
C GLY A 266 2.57 -18.44 -6.71
N ALA A 267 1.40 -18.21 -7.29
CA ALA A 267 1.07 -17.00 -8.01
C ALA A 267 -0.40 -16.64 -7.77
N THR A 268 -0.75 -15.42 -8.16
CA THR A 268 -2.13 -14.95 -8.19
C THR A 268 -2.43 -14.48 -9.60
N ALA A 269 -3.69 -14.15 -9.88
CA ALA A 269 -4.10 -13.72 -11.21
C ALA A 269 -3.28 -12.52 -11.71
N PHE A 270 -2.95 -11.56 -10.85
CA PHE A 270 -2.43 -10.26 -11.26
C PHE A 270 -1.03 -9.93 -10.75
N ASN A 271 -0.34 -10.87 -10.08
CA ASN A 271 1.01 -10.62 -9.55
C ASN A 271 2.14 -10.97 -10.52
N ALA A 272 1.84 -11.37 -11.76
CA ALA A 272 2.85 -11.66 -12.80
C ALA A 272 3.93 -12.67 -12.34
N ARG A 273 3.51 -13.74 -11.65
CA ARG A 273 4.38 -14.84 -11.17
C ARG A 273 4.18 -16.16 -11.92
N PHE A 274 3.44 -16.19 -13.03
CA PHE A 274 3.19 -17.45 -13.77
C PHE A 274 4.48 -18.14 -14.25
N ASP A 275 5.54 -17.37 -14.45
CA ASP A 275 6.89 -17.82 -14.84
C ASP A 275 7.82 -18.07 -13.63
N ASP A 276 7.32 -17.89 -12.41
CA ASP A 276 8.15 -17.79 -11.21
C ASP A 276 7.37 -18.19 -9.94
N LEU A 277 6.97 -19.46 -9.88
CA LEU A 277 6.10 -19.98 -8.82
C LEU A 277 6.81 -20.23 -7.48
N GLY A 278 8.14 -20.12 -7.41
CA GLY A 278 8.91 -20.36 -6.19
C GLY A 278 8.93 -21.84 -5.74
N PRO A 279 9.36 -22.14 -4.49
CA PRO A 279 9.77 -21.18 -3.46
C PRO A 279 10.94 -20.31 -3.89
N ALA A 280 10.89 -19.02 -3.58
CA ALA A 280 11.96 -18.07 -3.89
C ALA A 280 12.03 -16.95 -2.86
N PRO A 281 13.20 -16.32 -2.67
CA PRO A 281 13.41 -15.40 -1.57
C PRO A 281 12.77 -14.02 -1.84
N ILE A 282 12.14 -13.47 -0.82
CA ILE A 282 11.45 -12.16 -0.83
C ILE A 282 11.78 -11.41 0.46
N GLY A 283 11.76 -10.08 0.39
CA GLY A 283 11.99 -9.20 1.52
C GLY A 283 10.99 -8.05 1.56
N PHE A 284 10.68 -7.64 2.78
CA PHE A 284 9.94 -6.44 3.12
C PHE A 284 10.80 -5.56 4.01
N ALA A 285 10.80 -4.26 3.79
CA ALA A 285 11.47 -3.29 4.65
C ALA A 285 10.47 -2.23 5.12
N PHE A 286 10.55 -1.87 6.40
CA PHE A 286 9.70 -0.88 7.04
C PHE A 286 10.56 0.25 7.56
N GLU A 287 10.21 1.48 7.20
CA GLU A 287 10.85 2.69 7.71
C GLU A 287 9.83 3.78 8.03
N LEU A 288 10.21 4.74 8.87
CA LEU A 288 9.37 5.91 9.13
C LEU A 288 9.08 6.66 7.83
N ALA A 289 7.81 6.92 7.58
CA ALA A 289 7.40 7.84 6.53
C ALA A 289 7.76 9.28 6.93
N SER A 290 8.01 10.13 5.93
CA SER A 290 8.14 11.58 6.14
C SER A 290 6.78 12.25 6.28
N ASP A 291 6.77 13.52 6.69
CA ASP A 291 5.55 14.33 6.75
C ASP A 291 5.11 14.88 5.38
N SER A 292 5.74 14.43 4.28
CA SER A 292 5.39 14.91 2.94
C SER A 292 4.00 14.41 2.52
N MET A 293 3.30 15.18 1.66
CA MET A 293 1.97 14.79 1.16
C MET A 293 1.98 13.44 0.40
N ILE A 294 3.08 13.12 -0.27
CA ILE A 294 3.27 11.81 -0.94
C ILE A 294 3.24 10.69 0.10
N ASP A 295 3.71 10.99 1.30
CA ASP A 295 3.81 10.02 2.37
C ASP A 295 2.52 9.79 3.16
N ARG A 296 1.50 10.59 2.84
CA ARG A 296 0.15 10.50 3.41
C ARG A 296 -0.81 9.67 2.56
N THR A 297 -0.34 9.02 1.49
CA THR A 297 -1.18 8.11 0.69
C THR A 297 -1.68 6.95 1.55
N PRO A 298 -2.95 6.55 1.47
CA PRO A 298 -3.45 5.41 2.22
C PRO A 298 -2.77 4.10 1.79
N PRO A 299 -2.65 3.12 2.70
CA PRO A 299 -2.29 1.76 2.33
C PRO A 299 -3.17 1.25 1.19
N GLN A 300 -2.60 0.44 0.29
CA GLN A 300 -3.40 -0.21 -0.76
C GLN A 300 -4.50 -1.10 -0.16
N ALA A 301 -4.29 -1.61 1.06
CA ALA A 301 -5.26 -2.43 1.81
C ALA A 301 -6.33 -1.62 2.56
N ILE A 302 -6.38 -0.29 2.40
CA ILE A 302 -7.30 0.55 3.15
C ILE A 302 -8.76 0.18 2.88
N LEU A 303 -9.54 0.08 3.95
CA LEU A 303 -10.98 -0.17 3.98
C LEU A 303 -11.54 0.60 5.18
N SER A 304 -12.86 0.81 5.23
CA SER A 304 -13.51 1.44 6.41
C SER A 304 -13.18 0.72 7.72
N SER A 305 -12.98 -0.60 7.67
CA SER A 305 -12.61 -1.44 8.80
C SER A 305 -11.11 -1.56 9.08
N TYR A 306 -10.25 -0.73 8.46
CA TYR A 306 -8.79 -0.86 8.58
C TYR A 306 -8.28 -0.75 10.03
N PHE A 307 -8.88 0.13 10.82
CA PHE A 307 -8.56 0.32 12.25
C PHE A 307 -9.43 -0.52 13.18
N GLU A 308 -10.37 -1.31 12.64
CA GLU A 308 -11.16 -2.24 13.45
C GLU A 308 -10.31 -3.44 13.88
N VAL A 309 -10.68 -4.08 15.00
CA VAL A 309 -9.97 -5.23 15.55
C VAL A 309 -10.18 -6.46 14.64
N VAL A 310 -9.13 -6.89 13.93
CA VAL A 310 -9.14 -8.00 12.92
C VAL A 310 -8.89 -9.41 13.45
#